data_AF-A0A7S1WSS4-F1
#
_entry.id   AF-A0A7S1WSS4-F1
#
_cell.length_a   1.000
_cell.length_b   1.000
_cell.length_c   1.000
_cell.angle_alpha   90.00
_cell.angle_beta   90.00
_cell.angle_gamma   90.00
#
_symmetry.space_group_name_H-M   'P 1'
#
loop_
_entity.id
_entity.type
_entity.pdbx_description
1 polymer ?
#
loop_
_entity_poly.entity_id
_entity_poly.type
_entity_poly.pdbx_seq_one_letter_code
_entity_poly.pdbx_strand_id
1 'polypeptide(L)'
;PEDEVLVLLQSLKHCGQAYVVFETQTARDQAVADCQGAGGLGLRQVDVEPDAVNWRNYHVTQRQAVMRLGVAILVVLAGLIIWISCFYFPYAYYQISYSLAVGEPPGTFSRLTFATLVIMGNQFMYILCSRVARACCFKHIETEQMTYIILYLAACVVNVCLDMTVTYATTYFTLVSTVRTFDGRRLETLSHMELLDSYPMQRNLGGLLFKYAFPSCFLLPFLLEPLVTVVLPAHISELLVRSHPNIVSFAAERALAYKNRFDFARYADISLNMIISAFMLFFPGGYILPTFGVVALCHTYIYFLDHWKVLRALPGFKLASNVVDRTASAMLAIPTGIIAAAAIVKARVTLQDLLPAATGSRAQAATIGFFIHVAVHWFLLYFMVPLFTPTKKASDTSYSELSRDAPCSWFSANPVHCLRSRHIHGDSPPWCYYVRGKEYLMFANPKIGNFYEPPENYRGQSQRRLKKTSPAEPAEEAREDRPDGARKPSRSAKSGKAVVTISSIVDSD
;
A
#
# COMPACT_ATOMS: atom_id res chain seq x y z
N PRO A 1 -6.34 38.50 2.14
CA PRO A 1 -5.73 37.20 1.76
C PRO A 1 -4.32 36.96 2.30
N GLU A 2 -3.31 37.81 2.05
CA GLU A 2 -1.94 37.55 2.54
C GLU A 2 -1.83 37.66 4.07
N ASP A 3 -2.47 38.68 4.66
CA ASP A 3 -2.53 38.83 6.12
C ASP A 3 -3.23 37.65 6.81
N GLU A 4 -4.29 37.11 6.19
CA GLU A 4 -5.00 35.93 6.71
C GLU A 4 -4.10 34.69 6.75
N VAL A 5 -3.27 34.50 5.71
CA VAL A 5 -2.30 33.38 5.67
C VAL A 5 -1.24 33.56 6.76
N LEU A 6 -0.75 34.79 6.97
CA LEU A 6 0.23 35.07 8.01
C LEU A 6 -0.33 34.79 9.40
N VAL A 7 -1.53 35.29 9.70
CA VAL A 7 -2.25 35.03 10.96
C VAL A 7 -2.46 33.54 11.16
N LEU A 8 -2.89 32.82 10.11
CA LEU A 8 -3.05 31.37 10.16
C LEU A 8 -1.73 30.67 10.50
N LEU A 9 -0.64 30.98 9.80
CA LEU A 9 0.67 30.34 10.01
C LEU A 9 1.26 30.59 11.40
N GLN A 10 1.02 31.77 11.97
CA GLN A 10 1.41 32.15 13.33
C GLN A 10 0.55 31.42 14.37
N SER A 11 -0.72 31.14 14.07
CA SER A 11 -1.62 30.40 14.97
C SER A 11 -1.39 28.87 15.00
N LEU A 12 -0.55 28.33 14.11
CA LEU A 12 -0.32 26.89 14.02
C LEU A 12 0.48 26.37 15.22
N LYS A 13 -0.17 25.49 16.00
CA LYS A 13 0.47 24.77 17.10
C LYS A 13 1.51 23.77 16.61
N HIS A 14 2.60 23.62 17.36
CA HIS A 14 3.64 22.64 17.09
C HIS A 14 3.22 21.24 17.54
N CYS A 15 3.68 20.20 16.84
CA CYS A 15 3.39 18.80 17.17
C CYS A 15 4.44 18.15 18.09
N GLY A 16 5.44 18.90 18.54
CA GLY A 16 6.56 18.39 19.35
C GLY A 16 7.51 17.46 18.60
N GLN A 17 7.43 17.41 17.26
CA GLN A 17 8.31 16.63 16.40
C GLN A 17 8.90 17.50 15.30
N ALA A 18 10.16 17.27 14.95
CA ALA A 18 10.86 17.97 13.89
C ALA A 18 11.75 16.98 13.11
N TYR A 19 11.96 17.29 11.83
CA TYR A 19 12.98 16.63 11.01
C TYR A 19 14.22 17.51 10.98
N VAL A 20 15.35 16.91 11.36
CA VAL A 20 16.66 17.57 11.31
C VAL A 20 17.43 16.98 10.14
N VAL A 21 17.90 17.85 9.25
CA VAL A 21 18.69 17.46 8.08
C VAL A 21 20.13 17.87 8.34
N PHE A 22 21.05 16.92 8.17
CA PHE A 22 22.49 17.11 8.36
C PHE A 22 23.19 17.19 7.01
N GLU A 23 24.36 17.83 6.97
CA GLU A 23 25.13 17.95 5.73
C GLU A 23 25.64 16.58 5.24
N THR A 24 25.96 15.64 6.13
CA THR A 24 26.41 14.30 5.76
C THR A 24 25.74 13.23 6.64
N GLN A 25 25.71 11.99 6.16
CA GLN A 25 25.19 10.87 6.95
C GLN A 25 26.03 10.61 8.19
N THR A 26 27.35 10.72 8.10
CA THR A 26 28.26 10.62 9.24
C THR A 26 27.94 11.64 10.33
N ALA A 27 27.64 12.90 9.96
CA ALA A 27 27.26 13.93 10.92
C ALA A 27 25.91 13.64 11.60
N ARG A 28 24.93 13.11 10.85
CA ARG A 28 23.67 12.62 11.42
C ARG A 28 23.91 11.50 12.42
N ASP A 29 24.70 10.50 12.05
CA ASP A 29 24.91 9.30 12.86
C ASP A 29 25.66 9.64 14.16
N GLN A 30 26.65 10.53 14.08
CA GLN A 30 27.33 11.09 15.24
C GLN A 30 26.36 11.84 16.15
N ALA A 31 25.52 12.73 15.60
CA ALA A 31 24.54 13.48 16.39
C ALA A 31 23.52 12.55 17.07
N VAL A 32 23.07 11.49 16.39
CA VAL A 32 22.18 10.48 16.97
C VAL A 32 22.87 9.76 18.13
N ALA A 33 24.15 9.37 17.97
CA ALA A 33 24.92 8.72 19.03
C ALA A 33 25.11 9.65 20.24
N ASP A 34 25.46 10.92 20.01
CA ASP A 34 25.70 11.90 21.07
C ASP A 34 24.42 12.24 21.87
N CYS A 35 23.25 12.15 21.23
CA CYS A 35 21.96 12.34 21.91
C CYS A 35 21.48 11.12 22.70
N GLN A 36 22.09 9.93 22.55
CA GLN A 36 21.73 8.74 23.34
C GLN A 36 22.19 8.91 24.80
N GLY A 37 21.37 9.58 25.62
CA GLY A 37 21.62 9.78 27.06
C GLY A 37 21.43 11.20 27.56
N ALA A 38 21.28 12.18 26.65
CA ALA A 38 20.91 13.53 27.01
C ALA A 38 19.41 13.59 27.37
N GLY A 39 19.08 13.96 28.62
CA GLY A 39 17.67 14.15 29.02
C GLY A 39 17.05 15.33 28.26
N GLY A 40 15.85 15.15 27.69
CA GLY A 40 15.01 16.22 27.15
C GLY A 40 14.64 16.10 25.66
N LEU A 41 15.62 15.86 24.78
CA LEU A 41 15.41 15.75 23.32
C LEU A 41 15.88 14.40 22.80
N GLY A 42 14.96 13.64 22.22
CA GLY A 42 15.28 12.37 21.57
C GLY A 42 15.57 12.57 20.08
N LEU A 43 16.80 12.31 19.66
CA LEU A 43 17.15 12.23 18.24
C LEU A 43 17.16 10.76 17.80
N ARG A 44 16.49 10.47 16.68
CA ARG A 44 16.44 9.12 16.10
C ARG A 44 16.56 9.21 14.59
N GLN A 45 17.33 8.30 14.00
CA GLN A 45 17.36 8.10 12.56
C GLN A 45 15.99 7.63 12.04
N VAL A 46 15.56 8.21 10.92
CA VAL A 46 14.32 7.85 10.24
C VAL A 46 14.67 7.36 8.84
N ASP A 47 14.27 6.13 8.52
CA ASP A 47 14.46 5.51 7.21
C ASP A 47 13.23 5.71 6.33
N VAL A 48 12.89 6.98 6.07
CA VAL A 48 11.73 7.38 5.27
C VAL A 48 12.12 8.54 4.36
N GLU A 49 11.64 8.55 3.13
CA GLU A 49 11.82 9.65 2.18
C GLU A 49 10.78 10.77 2.40
N PRO A 50 11.09 12.03 2.08
CA PRO A 50 10.20 13.17 2.36
C PRO A 50 8.85 13.09 1.63
N ASP A 51 8.77 12.42 0.47
CA ASP A 51 7.50 12.20 -0.25
C ASP A 51 6.63 11.09 0.35
N ALA A 52 7.22 10.21 1.17
CA ALA A 52 6.50 9.16 1.90
C ALA A 52 5.84 9.69 3.19
N VAL A 53 6.02 10.98 3.53
CA VAL A 53 5.50 11.60 4.76
C VAL A 53 4.11 12.19 4.53
N ASN A 54 3.14 11.73 5.31
CA ASN A 54 1.81 12.31 5.37
C ASN A 54 1.78 13.49 6.37
N TRP A 55 2.27 14.66 5.97
CA TRP A 55 2.37 15.87 6.82
C TRP A 55 1.06 16.26 7.51
N ARG A 56 -0.09 15.98 6.90
CA ARG A 56 -1.41 16.25 7.46
C ARG A 56 -1.72 15.45 8.73
N ASN A 57 -1.04 14.32 8.93
CA ASN A 57 -1.35 13.38 10.00
C ASN A 57 -0.53 13.60 11.28
N TYR A 58 0.32 14.64 11.33
CA TYR A 58 1.15 14.93 12.52
C TYR A 58 0.36 15.40 13.73
N HIS A 59 -0.90 15.80 13.55
CA HIS A 59 -1.81 16.09 14.66
C HIS A 59 -2.26 14.83 15.43
N VAL A 60 -2.01 13.63 14.89
CA VAL A 60 -2.43 12.35 15.49
C VAL A 60 -1.28 11.75 16.30
N THR A 61 -1.55 11.45 17.56
CA THR A 61 -0.60 10.75 18.44
C THR A 61 -0.55 9.25 18.11
N GLN A 62 0.56 8.57 18.46
CA GLN A 62 0.69 7.14 18.20
C GLN A 62 -0.41 6.33 18.91
N ARG A 63 -0.79 6.69 20.13
CA ARG A 63 -1.90 6.06 20.87
C ARG A 63 -3.22 6.21 20.11
N GLN A 64 -3.52 7.39 19.58
CA GLN A 64 -4.71 7.61 18.77
C GLN A 64 -4.67 6.78 17.48
N ALA A 65 -3.52 6.67 16.80
CA ALA A 65 -3.38 5.84 15.61
C ALA A 65 -3.65 4.36 15.92
N VAL A 66 -3.14 3.82 17.05
CA VAL A 66 -3.42 2.44 17.50
C VAL A 66 -4.90 2.24 17.83
N MET A 67 -5.53 3.20 18.53
CA MET A 67 -6.97 3.14 18.80
C MET A 67 -7.79 3.16 17.51
N ARG A 68 -7.42 4.01 16.55
CA ARG A 68 -8.05 4.05 15.22
C ARG A 68 -7.84 2.75 14.45
N LEU A 69 -6.70 2.08 14.61
CA LEU A 69 -6.45 0.75 14.06
C LEU A 69 -7.37 -0.31 14.68
N GLY A 70 -7.62 -0.25 15.99
CA GLY A 70 -8.61 -1.11 16.64
C GLY A 70 -10.02 -0.92 16.07
N VAL A 71 -10.46 0.34 15.94
CA VAL A 71 -11.75 0.69 15.30
C VAL A 71 -11.79 0.22 13.84
N ALA A 72 -10.69 0.40 13.11
CA ALA A 72 -10.53 -0.05 11.74
C ALA A 72 -10.79 -1.55 11.57
N ILE A 73 -10.20 -2.38 12.43
CA ILE A 73 -10.41 -3.83 12.43
C ILE A 73 -11.89 -4.16 12.67
N LEU A 74 -12.54 -3.50 13.64
CA LEU A 74 -13.96 -3.70 13.92
C LEU A 74 -14.85 -3.32 12.72
N VAL A 75 -14.52 -2.24 12.00
CA VAL A 75 -15.24 -1.81 10.80
C VAL A 75 -15.08 -2.84 9.67
N VAL A 76 -13.88 -3.39 9.47
CA VAL A 76 -13.66 -4.46 8.48
C VAL A 76 -14.45 -5.71 8.85
N LEU A 77 -14.45 -6.13 10.12
CA LEU A 77 -15.24 -7.26 10.59
C LEU A 77 -16.75 -7.03 10.42
N ALA A 78 -17.25 -5.84 10.74
CA ALA A 78 -18.64 -5.48 10.49
C ALA A 78 -18.98 -5.52 8.99
N GLY A 79 -18.08 -5.01 8.13
CA GLY A 79 -18.22 -5.09 6.68
C GLY A 79 -18.29 -6.52 6.17
N LEU A 80 -17.47 -7.43 6.72
CA LEU A 80 -17.52 -8.86 6.42
C LEU A 80 -18.85 -9.49 6.86
N ILE A 81 -19.30 -9.22 8.08
CA ILE A 81 -20.58 -9.74 8.60
C ILE A 81 -21.74 -9.28 7.73
N ILE A 82 -21.78 -7.98 7.37
CA ILE A 82 -22.80 -7.44 6.46
C ILE A 82 -22.72 -8.13 5.10
N TRP A 83 -21.51 -8.27 4.54
CA TRP A 83 -21.33 -8.94 3.25
C TRP A 83 -21.85 -10.38 3.26
N ILE A 84 -21.46 -11.13 4.28
CA ILE A 84 -21.87 -12.52 4.48
C ILE A 84 -23.38 -12.60 4.65
N SER A 85 -23.97 -11.76 5.48
CA SER A 85 -25.39 -11.87 5.83
C SER A 85 -26.31 -11.41 4.70
N CYS A 86 -25.95 -10.33 3.99
CA CYS A 86 -26.81 -9.71 2.98
C CYS A 86 -26.65 -10.31 1.58
N PHE A 87 -25.47 -10.83 1.23
CA PHE A 87 -25.21 -11.31 -0.13
C PHE A 87 -24.88 -12.80 -0.14
N TYR A 88 -23.94 -13.22 0.72
CA TYR A 88 -23.43 -14.58 0.66
C TYR A 88 -24.42 -15.63 1.18
N PHE A 89 -25.02 -15.39 2.34
CA PHE A 89 -25.96 -16.30 2.97
C PHE A 89 -27.22 -16.54 2.13
N PRO A 90 -27.88 -15.53 1.54
CA PRO A 90 -28.99 -15.75 0.61
C PRO A 90 -28.60 -16.61 -0.60
N TYR A 91 -27.41 -16.37 -1.18
CA TYR A 91 -26.90 -17.19 -2.27
C TYR A 91 -26.67 -18.64 -1.82
N ALA A 92 -26.01 -18.86 -0.68
CA ALA A 92 -25.73 -20.18 -0.14
C ALA A 92 -27.03 -20.95 0.16
N TYR A 93 -28.01 -20.28 0.78
CA TYR A 93 -29.33 -20.84 1.06
C TYR A 93 -30.06 -21.25 -0.23
N TYR A 94 -30.03 -20.39 -1.25
CA TYR A 94 -30.59 -20.71 -2.57
C TYR A 94 -29.91 -21.94 -3.20
N GLN A 95 -28.57 -22.01 -3.19
CA GLN A 95 -27.86 -23.16 -3.75
C GLN A 95 -28.18 -24.46 -3.04
N ILE A 96 -28.19 -24.45 -1.71
CA ILE A 96 -28.49 -25.64 -0.90
C ILE A 96 -29.93 -26.09 -1.18
N SER A 97 -30.89 -25.15 -1.15
CA SER A 97 -32.30 -25.46 -1.40
C SER A 97 -32.55 -25.99 -2.81
N TYR A 98 -31.93 -25.37 -3.83
CA TYR A 98 -32.04 -25.83 -5.22
C TYR A 98 -31.41 -27.21 -5.43
N SER A 99 -30.21 -27.43 -4.86
CA SER A 99 -29.50 -28.71 -4.96
C SER A 99 -30.28 -29.85 -4.30
N LEU A 100 -30.93 -29.57 -3.17
CA LEU A 100 -31.80 -30.54 -2.48
C LEU A 100 -33.07 -30.86 -3.29
N ALA A 101 -33.66 -29.87 -3.96
CA ALA A 101 -34.90 -30.06 -4.70
C ALA A 101 -34.72 -30.79 -6.04
N VAL A 102 -33.67 -30.47 -6.79
CA VAL A 102 -33.49 -30.96 -8.18
C VAL A 102 -32.54 -32.15 -8.23
N GLY A 103 -31.58 -32.26 -7.30
CA GLY A 103 -30.55 -33.30 -7.35
C GLY A 103 -29.53 -33.12 -8.47
N GLU A 104 -29.58 -32.02 -9.22
CA GLU A 104 -28.65 -31.69 -10.30
C GLU A 104 -27.59 -30.66 -9.87
N PRO A 105 -26.39 -30.70 -10.47
CA PRO A 105 -25.35 -29.71 -10.19
C PRO A 105 -25.78 -28.31 -10.64
N PRO A 106 -25.23 -27.24 -10.02
CA PRO A 106 -25.59 -25.87 -10.37
C PRO A 106 -25.30 -25.56 -11.84
N GLY A 107 -26.33 -25.02 -12.51
CA GLY A 107 -26.27 -24.55 -13.89
C GLY A 107 -25.35 -23.34 -14.08
N THR A 108 -25.13 -22.95 -15.34
CA THR A 108 -24.21 -21.85 -15.72
C THR A 108 -24.54 -20.53 -15.02
N PHE A 109 -25.83 -20.20 -14.87
CA PHE A 109 -26.26 -18.97 -14.20
C PHE A 109 -25.82 -18.91 -12.74
N SER A 110 -26.01 -20.00 -11.98
CA SER A 110 -25.55 -20.10 -10.58
C SER A 110 -24.04 -19.86 -10.46
N ARG A 111 -23.25 -20.45 -11.38
CA ARG A 111 -21.78 -20.27 -11.41
C ARG A 111 -21.38 -18.84 -11.72
N LEU A 112 -22.06 -18.18 -12.65
CA LEU A 112 -21.80 -16.79 -12.99
C LEU A 112 -22.14 -15.84 -11.83
N THR A 113 -23.27 -16.08 -11.16
CA THR A 113 -23.68 -15.32 -9.97
C THR A 113 -22.66 -15.47 -8.85
N PHE A 114 -22.16 -16.69 -8.62
CA PHE A 114 -21.11 -16.93 -7.64
C PHE A 114 -19.82 -16.20 -7.97
N ALA A 115 -19.32 -16.33 -9.21
CA ALA A 115 -18.11 -15.64 -9.66
C ALA A 115 -18.26 -14.12 -9.49
N THR A 116 -19.42 -13.57 -9.84
CA THR A 116 -19.73 -12.14 -9.67
C THR A 116 -19.74 -11.74 -8.20
N LEU A 117 -20.35 -12.55 -7.32
CA LEU A 117 -20.38 -12.29 -5.88
C LEU A 117 -18.95 -12.27 -5.31
N VAL A 118 -18.10 -13.22 -5.69
CA VAL A 118 -16.70 -13.28 -5.24
C VAL A 118 -15.92 -12.05 -5.72
N ILE A 119 -16.03 -11.68 -7.00
CA ILE A 119 -15.36 -10.49 -7.56
C ILE A 119 -15.82 -9.22 -6.86
N MET A 120 -17.13 -9.03 -6.69
CA MET A 120 -17.68 -7.86 -6.01
C MET A 120 -17.28 -7.82 -4.52
N GLY A 121 -17.26 -8.96 -3.84
CA GLY A 121 -16.87 -9.06 -2.43
C GLY A 121 -15.41 -8.70 -2.21
N ASN A 122 -14.53 -9.21 -3.07
CA ASN A 122 -13.11 -8.85 -3.05
C ASN A 122 -12.91 -7.36 -3.35
N GLN A 123 -13.63 -6.79 -4.32
CA GLN A 123 -13.55 -5.37 -4.65
C GLN A 123 -14.10 -4.48 -3.53
N PHE A 124 -15.17 -4.90 -2.86
CA PHE A 124 -15.73 -4.22 -1.70
C PHE A 124 -14.73 -4.21 -0.53
N MET A 125 -14.15 -5.36 -0.21
CA MET A 125 -13.11 -5.48 0.84
C MET A 125 -11.88 -4.64 0.52
N TYR A 126 -11.45 -4.64 -0.74
CA TYR A 126 -10.35 -3.81 -1.22
C TYR A 126 -10.59 -2.32 -0.92
N ILE A 127 -11.77 -1.80 -1.28
CA ILE A 127 -12.13 -0.39 -1.06
C ILE A 127 -12.25 -0.10 0.44
N LEU A 128 -12.94 -0.97 1.19
CA LEU A 128 -13.16 -0.81 2.62
C LEU A 128 -11.83 -0.75 3.37
N CYS A 129 -10.93 -1.71 3.15
CA CYS A 129 -9.63 -1.77 3.81
C CYS A 129 -8.76 -0.55 3.47
N SER A 130 -8.76 -0.10 2.20
CA SER A 130 -8.01 1.09 1.78
C SER A 130 -8.53 2.37 2.45
N ARG A 131 -9.85 2.53 2.57
CA ARG A 131 -10.48 3.67 3.26
C ARG A 131 -10.15 3.66 4.75
N VAL A 132 -10.26 2.50 5.38
CA VAL A 132 -10.04 2.31 6.80
C VAL A 132 -8.56 2.50 7.17
N ALA A 133 -7.62 2.00 6.36
CA ALA A 133 -6.19 2.23 6.57
C ALA A 133 -5.83 3.72 6.49
N ARG A 134 -6.41 4.48 5.55
CA ARG A 134 -6.25 5.94 5.49
C ARG A 134 -6.84 6.65 6.71
N ALA A 135 -7.99 6.19 7.21
CA ALA A 135 -8.64 6.75 8.39
C ALA A 135 -7.81 6.57 9.69
N CYS A 136 -6.88 5.60 9.71
CA CYS A 136 -5.93 5.45 10.81
C CYS A 136 -4.95 6.63 10.91
N CYS A 137 -4.81 7.44 9.86
CA CYS A 137 -3.95 8.62 9.79
C CYS A 137 -2.49 8.33 10.15
N PHE A 138 -1.89 7.31 9.54
CA PHE A 138 -0.47 7.03 9.70
C PHE A 138 0.39 8.18 9.15
N LYS A 139 1.49 8.49 9.85
CA LYS A 139 2.44 9.55 9.46
C LYS A 139 3.26 9.19 8.22
N HIS A 140 3.38 7.91 7.91
CA HIS A 140 4.13 7.40 6.77
C HIS A 140 3.22 6.60 5.85
N ILE A 141 3.36 6.82 4.54
CA ILE A 141 2.58 6.13 3.50
C ILE A 141 2.84 4.62 3.56
N GLU A 142 4.07 4.20 3.81
CA GLU A 142 4.43 2.78 3.83
C GLU A 142 3.72 2.02 4.96
N THR A 143 3.55 2.63 6.14
CA THR A 143 2.78 2.03 7.25
C THR A 143 1.29 1.93 6.92
N GLU A 144 0.74 2.93 6.22
CA GLU A 144 -0.64 2.88 5.71
C GLU A 144 -0.81 1.72 4.72
N GLN A 145 0.11 1.57 3.77
CA GLN A 145 0.10 0.50 2.77
C GLN A 145 0.30 -0.88 3.42
N MET A 146 1.25 -1.02 4.36
CA MET A 146 1.46 -2.24 5.14
C MET A 146 0.17 -2.67 5.88
N THR A 147 -0.47 -1.73 6.57
CA THR A 147 -1.71 -2.00 7.30
C THR A 147 -2.82 -2.43 6.35
N TYR A 148 -2.93 -1.71 5.22
CA TYR A 148 -3.90 -2.01 4.18
C TYR A 148 -3.74 -3.44 3.62
N ILE A 149 -2.53 -3.87 3.25
CA ILE A 149 -2.31 -5.22 2.70
C ILE A 149 -2.60 -6.32 3.72
N ILE A 150 -2.28 -6.11 5.00
CA ILE A 150 -2.55 -7.08 6.07
C ILE A 150 -4.06 -7.23 6.29
N LEU A 151 -4.77 -6.11 6.45
CA LEU A 151 -6.22 -6.12 6.66
C LEU A 151 -6.95 -6.75 5.47
N TYR A 152 -6.53 -6.41 4.25
CA TYR A 152 -7.12 -6.94 3.04
C TYR A 152 -6.89 -8.45 2.89
N LEU A 153 -5.65 -8.94 3.07
CA LEU A 153 -5.40 -10.38 3.02
C LEU A 153 -6.17 -11.12 4.12
N ALA A 154 -6.17 -10.61 5.35
CA ALA A 154 -6.89 -11.26 6.45
C ALA A 154 -8.39 -11.38 6.15
N ALA A 155 -9.01 -10.31 5.63
CA ALA A 155 -10.41 -10.33 5.21
C ALA A 155 -10.68 -11.35 4.09
N CYS A 156 -9.83 -11.39 3.06
CA CYS A 156 -9.96 -12.36 1.98
C CYS A 156 -9.72 -13.81 2.44
N VAL A 157 -8.81 -14.06 3.37
CA VAL A 157 -8.59 -15.40 3.95
C VAL A 157 -9.82 -15.85 4.73
N VAL A 158 -10.43 -14.98 5.54
CA VAL A 158 -11.70 -15.28 6.22
C VAL A 158 -12.79 -15.62 5.20
N ASN A 159 -12.90 -14.85 4.12
CA ASN A 159 -13.85 -15.14 3.04
C ASN A 159 -13.58 -16.49 2.39
N VAL A 160 -12.34 -16.82 2.04
CA VAL A 160 -11.98 -18.12 1.46
C VAL A 160 -12.33 -19.26 2.42
N CYS A 161 -12.08 -19.12 3.72
CA CYS A 161 -12.45 -20.14 4.71
C CYS A 161 -13.98 -20.37 4.76
N LEU A 162 -14.77 -19.30 4.71
CA LEU A 162 -16.23 -19.38 4.67
C LEU A 162 -16.71 -20.00 3.35
N ASP A 163 -16.08 -19.62 2.23
CA ASP A 163 -16.35 -20.20 0.91
C ASP A 163 -16.09 -21.70 0.88
N MET A 164 -14.99 -22.14 1.46
CA MET A 164 -14.67 -23.57 1.59
C MET A 164 -15.67 -24.30 2.48
N THR A 165 -16.14 -23.66 3.56
CA THR A 165 -17.13 -24.25 4.47
C THR A 165 -18.47 -24.46 3.78
N VAL A 166 -18.96 -23.46 3.05
CA VAL A 166 -20.22 -23.58 2.29
C VAL A 166 -20.05 -24.55 1.14
N THR A 167 -18.93 -24.50 0.42
CA THR A 167 -18.63 -25.46 -0.65
C THR A 167 -18.65 -26.90 -0.12
N TYR A 168 -18.09 -27.13 1.06
CA TYR A 168 -18.17 -28.43 1.75
C TYR A 168 -19.60 -28.83 2.08
N ALA A 169 -20.37 -27.95 2.71
CA ALA A 169 -21.76 -28.23 3.06
C ALA A 169 -22.62 -28.53 1.82
N THR A 170 -22.54 -27.71 0.77
CA THR A 170 -23.26 -27.93 -0.49
C THR A 170 -22.86 -29.24 -1.15
N THR A 171 -21.55 -29.53 -1.23
CA THR A 171 -21.07 -30.80 -1.81
C THR A 171 -21.58 -32.00 -1.04
N TYR A 172 -21.59 -31.94 0.29
CA TYR A 172 -22.15 -32.99 1.13
C TYR A 172 -23.62 -33.24 0.82
N PHE A 173 -24.46 -32.20 0.83
CA PHE A 173 -25.88 -32.36 0.56
C PHE A 173 -26.20 -32.85 -0.85
N THR A 174 -25.39 -32.50 -1.86
CA THR A 174 -25.56 -33.02 -3.22
C THR A 174 -25.19 -34.49 -3.34
N LEU A 175 -24.14 -34.94 -2.63
CA LEU A 175 -23.62 -36.31 -2.79
C LEU A 175 -24.30 -37.33 -1.87
N VAL A 176 -24.80 -36.92 -0.70
CA VAL A 176 -25.30 -37.84 0.33
C VAL A 176 -26.46 -38.72 -0.15
N SER A 177 -27.29 -38.21 -1.07
CA SER A 177 -28.45 -38.93 -1.60
C SER A 177 -28.13 -39.86 -2.77
N THR A 178 -27.02 -39.64 -3.48
CA THR A 178 -26.75 -40.26 -4.79
C THR A 178 -25.51 -41.14 -4.82
N VAL A 179 -24.50 -40.87 -3.99
CA VAL A 179 -23.19 -41.50 -4.11
C VAL A 179 -22.89 -42.41 -2.92
N ARG A 180 -22.32 -43.57 -3.21
CA ARG A 180 -21.77 -44.51 -2.23
C ARG A 180 -20.25 -44.54 -2.33
N THR A 181 -19.60 -44.89 -1.23
CA THR A 181 -18.15 -45.17 -1.22
C THR A 181 -17.81 -46.45 -1.98
N PHE A 182 -16.52 -46.69 -2.22
CA PHE A 182 -16.05 -47.86 -2.96
C PHE A 182 -16.42 -49.20 -2.29
N ASP A 183 -16.63 -49.19 -0.98
CA ASP A 183 -17.08 -50.32 -0.15
C ASP A 183 -18.62 -50.41 -0.04
N GLY A 184 -19.36 -49.55 -0.75
CA GLY A 184 -20.82 -49.58 -0.81
C GLY A 184 -21.54 -48.91 0.37
N ARG A 185 -20.81 -48.35 1.35
CA ARG A 185 -21.40 -47.54 2.44
C ARG A 185 -21.97 -46.24 1.88
N ARG A 186 -23.01 -45.73 2.53
CA ARG A 186 -23.58 -44.41 2.21
C ARG A 186 -22.75 -43.32 2.88
N LEU A 187 -22.64 -42.16 2.24
CA LEU A 187 -21.87 -41.04 2.81
C LEU A 187 -22.41 -40.56 4.16
N GLU A 188 -23.72 -40.72 4.41
CA GLU A 188 -24.37 -40.36 5.69
C GLU A 188 -23.86 -41.17 6.89
N THR A 189 -23.31 -42.37 6.64
CA THR A 189 -22.81 -43.25 7.71
C THR A 189 -21.35 -43.01 8.08
N LEU A 190 -20.66 -42.14 7.34
CA LEU A 190 -19.24 -41.86 7.55
C LEU A 190 -19.07 -40.76 8.60
N SER A 191 -17.99 -40.88 9.39
CA SER A 191 -17.55 -39.75 10.21
C SER A 191 -17.11 -38.57 9.33
N HIS A 192 -17.09 -37.34 9.87
CA HIS A 192 -16.66 -36.16 9.10
C HIS A 192 -15.28 -36.30 8.47
N MET A 193 -14.35 -36.98 9.14
CA MET A 193 -13.01 -37.20 8.61
C MET A 193 -13.01 -38.22 7.47
N GLU A 194 -13.68 -39.37 7.64
CA GLU A 194 -13.86 -40.36 6.56
C GLU A 194 -14.58 -39.76 5.35
N LEU A 195 -15.56 -38.89 5.59
CA LEU A 195 -16.29 -38.19 4.56
C LEU A 195 -15.37 -37.25 3.78
N LEU A 196 -14.54 -36.47 4.46
CA LEU A 196 -13.54 -35.58 3.83
C LEU A 196 -12.48 -36.37 3.06
N ASP A 197 -12.15 -37.59 3.51
CA ASP A 197 -11.21 -38.48 2.84
C ASP A 197 -11.82 -39.26 1.67
N SER A 198 -13.15 -39.32 1.59
CA SER A 198 -13.82 -40.05 0.53
C SER A 198 -13.47 -39.42 -0.83
N TYR A 199 -13.08 -40.27 -1.79
CA TYR A 199 -12.72 -39.83 -3.14
C TYR A 199 -13.82 -38.97 -3.81
N PRO A 200 -15.13 -39.31 -3.71
CA PRO A 200 -16.18 -38.46 -4.28
C PRO A 200 -16.21 -37.05 -3.70
N MET A 201 -16.03 -36.91 -2.38
CA MET A 201 -15.99 -35.61 -1.72
C MET A 201 -14.77 -34.81 -2.19
N GLN A 202 -13.57 -35.40 -2.12
CA GLN A 202 -12.35 -34.67 -2.49
C GLN A 202 -12.34 -34.28 -3.98
N ARG A 203 -12.84 -35.13 -4.87
CA ARG A 203 -12.94 -34.83 -6.31
C ARG A 203 -13.88 -33.66 -6.58
N ASN A 204 -15.05 -33.64 -5.94
CA ASN A 204 -16.01 -32.55 -6.13
C ASN A 204 -15.50 -31.24 -5.49
N LEU A 205 -14.94 -31.30 -4.29
CA LEU A 205 -14.33 -30.14 -3.63
C LEU A 205 -13.19 -29.55 -4.44
N GLY A 206 -12.26 -30.38 -4.93
CA GLY A 206 -11.16 -29.92 -5.79
C GLY A 206 -11.68 -29.29 -7.09
N GLY A 207 -12.72 -29.88 -7.70
CA GLY A 207 -13.35 -29.33 -8.90
C GLY A 207 -14.06 -27.99 -8.65
N LEU A 208 -14.71 -27.80 -7.50
CA LEU A 208 -15.36 -26.55 -7.12
C LEU A 208 -14.33 -25.49 -6.73
N LEU A 209 -13.29 -25.85 -5.99
CA LEU A 209 -12.18 -24.95 -5.67
C LEU A 209 -11.47 -24.48 -6.94
N PHE A 210 -11.26 -25.36 -7.93
CA PHE A 210 -10.68 -24.95 -9.21
C PHE A 210 -11.56 -23.94 -9.96
N LYS A 211 -12.89 -24.15 -9.98
CA LYS A 211 -13.84 -23.22 -10.60
C LYS A 211 -13.97 -21.89 -9.85
N TYR A 212 -13.81 -21.91 -8.53
CA TYR A 212 -13.70 -20.72 -7.70
C TYR A 212 -12.44 -19.94 -8.07
N ALA A 213 -11.31 -20.63 -8.10
CA ALA A 213 -10.01 -20.07 -8.40
C ALA A 213 -9.95 -19.46 -9.81
N PHE A 214 -10.34 -20.21 -10.84
CA PHE A 214 -10.27 -19.79 -12.23
C PHE A 214 -11.65 -19.85 -12.92
N PRO A 215 -12.07 -18.75 -13.59
CA PRO A 215 -11.32 -17.51 -13.83
C PRO A 215 -11.55 -16.43 -12.74
N SER A 216 -12.40 -16.71 -11.75
CA SER A 216 -13.00 -15.69 -10.86
C SER A 216 -12.01 -15.00 -9.93
N CYS A 217 -11.05 -15.71 -9.34
CA CYS A 217 -10.06 -15.12 -8.45
C CYS A 217 -8.76 -14.77 -9.18
N PHE A 218 -8.31 -15.65 -10.09
CA PHE A 218 -6.98 -15.54 -10.69
C PHE A 218 -6.89 -14.59 -11.86
N LEU A 219 -7.99 -14.35 -12.60
CA LEU A 219 -7.92 -13.63 -13.88
C LEU A 219 -8.90 -12.46 -13.97
N LEU A 220 -10.20 -12.71 -13.75
CA LEU A 220 -11.25 -11.71 -14.00
C LEU A 220 -11.04 -10.37 -13.24
N PRO A 221 -10.66 -10.35 -11.95
CA PRO A 221 -10.41 -9.09 -11.25
C PRO A 221 -9.34 -8.24 -11.94
N PHE A 222 -8.26 -8.88 -12.40
CA PHE A 222 -7.12 -8.22 -13.06
C PHE A 222 -7.39 -7.84 -14.51
N LEU A 223 -8.36 -8.48 -15.18
CA LEU A 223 -8.85 -8.03 -16.50
C LEU A 223 -9.74 -6.79 -16.37
N LEU A 224 -10.57 -6.74 -15.33
CA LEU A 224 -11.49 -5.63 -15.09
C LEU A 224 -10.80 -4.42 -14.46
N GLU A 225 -9.75 -4.64 -13.66
CA GLU A 225 -9.05 -3.58 -12.93
C GLU A 225 -8.60 -2.41 -13.84
N PRO A 226 -7.93 -2.60 -14.99
CA PRO A 226 -7.49 -1.48 -15.83
C PRO A 226 -8.66 -0.70 -16.42
N LEU A 227 -9.75 -1.39 -16.75
CA LEU A 227 -10.96 -0.76 -17.26
C LEU A 227 -11.57 0.15 -16.20
N VAL A 228 -11.68 -0.33 -14.96
CA VAL A 228 -12.34 0.39 -13.87
C VAL A 228 -11.44 1.45 -13.22
N THR A 229 -10.13 1.21 -13.14
CA THR A 229 -9.19 2.07 -12.39
C THR A 229 -8.39 3.03 -13.28
N VAL A 230 -8.29 2.76 -14.59
CA VAL A 230 -7.55 3.60 -15.54
C VAL A 230 -8.49 4.19 -16.58
N VAL A 231 -9.16 3.35 -17.38
CA VAL A 231 -9.94 3.80 -18.54
C VAL A 231 -11.16 4.61 -18.11
N LEU A 232 -11.99 4.07 -17.20
CA LEU A 232 -13.22 4.72 -16.75
C LEU A 232 -12.94 6.06 -16.05
N PRO A 233 -12.01 6.19 -15.08
CA PRO A 233 -11.71 7.46 -14.44
C PRO A 233 -11.09 8.48 -15.39
N ALA A 234 -10.28 8.05 -16.36
CA ALA A 234 -9.74 8.94 -17.39
C ALA A 234 -10.87 9.52 -18.24
N HIS A 235 -11.78 8.67 -18.72
CA HIS A 235 -12.93 9.11 -19.52
C HIS A 235 -13.86 10.06 -18.74
N ILE A 236 -14.19 9.72 -17.49
CA ILE A 236 -14.99 10.59 -16.61
C ILE A 236 -14.29 11.94 -16.40
N SER A 237 -12.96 11.93 -16.17
CA SER A 237 -12.21 13.16 -15.92
C SER A 237 -12.10 14.03 -17.18
N GLU A 238 -11.99 13.41 -18.35
CA GLU A 238 -12.04 14.11 -19.64
C GLU A 238 -13.41 14.74 -19.88
N LEU A 239 -14.50 14.00 -19.66
CA LEU A 239 -15.86 14.52 -19.75
C LEU A 239 -16.07 15.69 -18.77
N LEU A 240 -15.56 15.58 -17.54
CA LEU A 240 -15.66 16.63 -16.53
C LEU A 240 -14.95 17.91 -17.02
N VAL A 241 -13.70 17.82 -17.47
CA VAL A 241 -12.91 18.97 -17.94
C VAL A 241 -13.53 19.59 -19.20
N ARG A 242 -14.10 18.78 -20.11
CA ARG A 242 -14.79 19.28 -21.30
C ARG A 242 -16.12 19.97 -21.00
N SER A 243 -16.88 19.46 -20.03
CA SER A 243 -18.21 19.98 -19.69
C SER A 243 -18.21 21.19 -18.76
N HIS A 244 -17.12 21.40 -18.00
CA HIS A 244 -17.05 22.43 -16.96
C HIS A 244 -15.94 23.44 -17.28
N PRO A 245 -16.24 24.57 -17.97
CA PRO A 245 -15.25 25.55 -18.41
C PRO A 245 -14.57 26.30 -17.25
N ASN A 246 -15.08 26.18 -16.01
CA ASN A 246 -14.43 26.70 -14.80
C ASN A 246 -13.24 25.83 -14.35
N ILE A 247 -13.11 24.59 -14.84
CA ILE A 247 -11.97 23.71 -14.54
C ILE A 247 -10.87 23.97 -15.55
N VAL A 248 -10.01 24.95 -15.26
CA VAL A 248 -8.89 25.36 -16.14
C VAL A 248 -7.52 25.13 -15.49
N SER A 249 -6.47 25.14 -16.31
CA SER A 249 -5.07 25.12 -15.87
C SER A 249 -4.76 23.96 -14.91
N PHE A 250 -4.28 24.26 -13.70
CA PHE A 250 -3.86 23.26 -12.71
C PHE A 250 -5.02 22.37 -12.24
N ALA A 251 -6.25 22.89 -12.18
CA ALA A 251 -7.42 22.10 -11.79
C ALA A 251 -7.74 21.04 -12.86
N ALA A 252 -7.66 21.40 -14.14
CA ALA A 252 -7.85 20.48 -15.26
C ALA A 252 -6.77 19.40 -15.29
N GLU A 253 -5.51 19.80 -15.14
CA GLU A 253 -4.38 18.87 -15.07
C GLU A 253 -4.55 17.88 -13.92
N ARG A 254 -4.90 18.36 -12.72
CA ARG A 254 -5.16 17.50 -11.56
C ARG A 254 -6.39 16.60 -11.75
N ALA A 255 -7.41 17.05 -12.47
CA ALA A 255 -8.57 16.24 -12.78
C ALA A 255 -8.21 15.08 -13.70
N LEU A 256 -7.40 15.33 -14.74
CA LEU A 256 -6.92 14.36 -15.73
C LEU A 256 -5.78 13.48 -15.22
N ALA A 257 -5.03 13.92 -14.21
CA ALA A 257 -3.94 13.15 -13.62
C ALA A 257 -4.44 11.80 -13.09
N TYR A 258 -3.63 10.77 -13.27
CA TYR A 258 -3.90 9.45 -12.71
C TYR A 258 -3.98 9.53 -11.18
N LYS A 259 -5.17 9.26 -10.63
CA LYS A 259 -5.51 9.52 -9.22
C LYS A 259 -5.03 8.43 -8.27
N ASN A 260 -4.84 7.22 -8.79
CA ASN A 260 -4.44 6.10 -7.95
C ASN A 260 -2.93 6.15 -7.72
N ARG A 261 -2.53 6.02 -6.46
CA ARG A 261 -1.13 5.77 -6.11
C ARG A 261 -0.75 4.36 -6.57
N PHE A 262 0.55 4.07 -6.64
CA PHE A 262 0.97 2.69 -6.80
C PHE A 262 0.36 1.86 -5.66
N ASP A 263 -0.31 0.78 -6.03
CA ASP A 263 -1.09 -0.02 -5.13
C ASP A 263 -0.31 -1.27 -4.75
N PHE A 264 0.03 -1.38 -3.47
CA PHE A 264 0.74 -2.53 -2.94
C PHE A 264 -0.19 -3.70 -2.58
N ALA A 265 -1.52 -3.54 -2.71
CA ALA A 265 -2.47 -4.65 -2.53
C ALA A 265 -2.18 -5.85 -3.44
N ARG A 266 -1.42 -5.65 -4.52
CA ARG A 266 -0.99 -6.76 -5.37
C ARG A 266 -0.25 -7.85 -4.60
N TYR A 267 0.51 -7.50 -3.55
CA TYR A 267 1.13 -8.51 -2.68
C TYR A 267 0.09 -9.40 -1.99
N ALA A 268 -1.01 -8.82 -1.53
CA ALA A 268 -2.10 -9.56 -0.92
C ALA A 268 -2.86 -10.41 -1.97
N ASP A 269 -3.11 -9.89 -3.18
CA ASP A 269 -3.72 -10.64 -4.28
C ASP A 269 -2.91 -11.88 -4.66
N ILE A 270 -1.61 -11.71 -4.87
CA ILE A 270 -0.69 -12.81 -5.21
C ILE A 270 -0.64 -13.82 -4.06
N SER A 271 -0.56 -13.36 -2.81
CA SER A 271 -0.58 -14.22 -1.63
C SER A 271 -1.88 -15.01 -1.53
N LEU A 272 -3.03 -14.38 -1.81
CA LEU A 272 -4.34 -15.03 -1.82
C LEU A 272 -4.40 -16.12 -2.91
N ASN A 273 -3.90 -15.82 -4.11
CA ASN A 273 -3.84 -16.79 -5.20
C ASN A 273 -2.98 -18.01 -4.82
N MET A 274 -1.86 -17.78 -4.13
CA MET A 274 -1.01 -18.85 -3.61
C MET A 274 -1.70 -19.66 -2.50
N ILE A 275 -2.46 -19.01 -1.61
CA ILE A 275 -3.22 -19.68 -0.55
C ILE A 275 -4.27 -20.63 -1.16
N ILE A 276 -5.06 -20.14 -2.12
CA ILE A 276 -6.07 -20.95 -2.83
C ILE A 276 -5.41 -22.13 -3.56
N SER A 277 -4.25 -21.90 -4.18
CA SER A 277 -3.50 -22.96 -4.88
C SER A 277 -2.89 -23.99 -3.93
N ALA A 278 -2.40 -23.55 -2.77
CA ALA A 278 -1.90 -24.44 -1.73
C ALA A 278 -3.02 -25.32 -1.17
N PHE A 279 -4.24 -24.80 -1.01
CA PHE A 279 -5.41 -25.61 -0.64
C PHE A 279 -5.71 -26.73 -1.65
N MET A 280 -5.39 -26.53 -2.94
CA MET A 280 -5.59 -27.56 -3.96
C MET A 280 -4.80 -28.84 -3.67
N LEU A 281 -3.69 -28.75 -2.94
CA LEU A 281 -2.84 -29.91 -2.59
C LEU A 281 -3.51 -30.91 -1.63
N PHE A 282 -4.55 -30.50 -0.92
CA PHE A 282 -5.34 -31.43 -0.09
C PHE A 282 -6.19 -32.38 -0.94
N PHE A 283 -6.58 -31.96 -2.15
CA PHE A 283 -7.47 -32.69 -3.05
C PHE A 283 -6.70 -33.63 -4.00
N PRO A 284 -7.37 -34.55 -4.71
CA PRO A 284 -6.74 -35.46 -5.68
C PRO A 284 -6.11 -34.73 -6.87
N GLY A 285 -5.08 -35.36 -7.45
CA GLY A 285 -4.14 -34.73 -8.39
C GLY A 285 -4.70 -34.18 -9.70
N GLY A 286 -5.92 -34.58 -10.10
CA GLY A 286 -6.52 -34.18 -11.38
C GLY A 286 -6.64 -32.66 -11.58
N TYR A 287 -6.71 -31.87 -10.50
CA TYR A 287 -6.80 -30.42 -10.55
C TYR A 287 -5.50 -29.69 -10.15
N ILE A 288 -4.50 -30.39 -9.63
CA ILE A 288 -3.27 -29.75 -9.13
C ILE A 288 -2.51 -29.11 -10.30
N LEU A 289 -2.13 -29.89 -11.32
CA LEU A 289 -1.38 -29.38 -12.46
C LEU A 289 -2.12 -28.26 -13.22
N PRO A 290 -3.43 -28.40 -13.54
CA PRO A 290 -4.19 -27.30 -14.12
C PRO A 290 -4.17 -26.04 -13.26
N THR A 291 -4.35 -26.16 -11.93
CA THR A 291 -4.37 -25.00 -11.01
C THR A 291 -3.05 -24.23 -11.04
N PHE A 292 -1.93 -24.93 -10.88
CA PHE A 292 -0.61 -24.28 -10.91
C PHE A 292 -0.28 -23.71 -12.30
N GLY A 293 -0.69 -24.39 -13.38
CA GLY A 293 -0.56 -23.88 -14.74
C GLY A 293 -1.33 -22.58 -14.97
N VAL A 294 -2.59 -22.51 -14.53
CA VAL A 294 -3.38 -21.26 -14.66
C VAL A 294 -2.87 -20.15 -13.74
N VAL A 295 -2.37 -20.47 -12.54
CA VAL A 295 -1.72 -19.47 -11.68
C VAL A 295 -0.49 -18.88 -12.35
N ALA A 296 0.39 -19.72 -12.90
CA ALA A 296 1.59 -19.25 -13.58
C ALA A 296 1.23 -18.32 -14.76
N LEU A 297 0.23 -18.70 -15.56
CA LEU A 297 -0.28 -17.87 -16.66
C LEU A 297 -0.86 -16.53 -16.15
N CYS A 298 -1.70 -16.58 -15.12
CA CYS A 298 -2.35 -15.38 -14.57
C CYS A 298 -1.35 -14.44 -13.90
N HIS A 299 -0.39 -14.96 -13.12
CA HIS A 299 0.67 -14.16 -12.50
C HIS A 299 1.60 -13.55 -13.55
N THR A 300 1.86 -14.25 -14.65
CA THR A 300 2.57 -13.69 -15.80
C THR A 300 1.80 -12.52 -16.42
N TYR A 301 0.49 -12.66 -16.62
CA TYR A 301 -0.37 -11.56 -17.08
C TYR A 301 -0.34 -10.37 -16.10
N ILE A 302 -0.51 -10.62 -14.80
CA ILE A 302 -0.46 -9.61 -13.74
C ILE A 302 0.87 -8.86 -13.77
N TYR A 303 1.99 -9.57 -13.91
CA TYR A 303 3.31 -8.97 -14.02
C TYR A 303 3.39 -7.99 -15.20
N PHE A 304 2.96 -8.40 -16.40
CA PHE A 304 2.96 -7.52 -17.57
C PHE A 304 2.01 -6.34 -17.41
N LEU A 305 0.85 -6.54 -16.79
CA LEU A 305 -0.10 -5.48 -16.52
C LEU A 305 0.48 -4.44 -15.56
N ASP A 306 1.06 -4.87 -14.45
CA ASP A 306 1.66 -3.96 -13.47
C ASP A 306 2.91 -3.28 -14.04
N HIS A 307 3.71 -3.98 -14.84
CA HIS A 307 4.81 -3.37 -15.58
C HIS A 307 4.31 -2.26 -16.52
N TRP A 308 3.24 -2.51 -17.28
CA TRP A 308 2.61 -1.49 -18.11
C TRP A 308 2.07 -0.33 -17.27
N LYS A 309 1.39 -0.58 -16.14
CA LYS A 309 0.87 0.47 -15.25
C LYS A 309 2.00 1.35 -14.72
N VAL A 310 3.11 0.76 -14.30
CA VAL A 310 4.28 1.49 -13.81
C VAL A 310 4.89 2.38 -14.89
N LEU A 311 5.00 1.88 -16.12
CA LEU A 311 5.61 2.63 -17.22
C LEU A 311 4.69 3.66 -17.87
N ARG A 312 3.37 3.43 -17.87
CA ARG A 312 2.42 4.20 -18.71
C ARG A 312 1.32 4.91 -17.96
N ALA A 313 0.90 4.42 -16.79
CA ALA A 313 -0.24 4.97 -16.07
C ALA A 313 0.17 5.79 -14.84
N LEU A 314 1.17 5.31 -14.08
CA LEU A 314 1.56 5.95 -12.84
C LEU A 314 2.37 7.22 -13.11
N PRO A 315 2.13 8.31 -12.34
CA PRO A 315 2.99 9.49 -12.36
C PRO A 315 4.35 9.21 -11.70
N GLY A 316 4.69 7.97 -11.36
CA GLY A 316 5.87 7.54 -10.60
C GLY A 316 5.58 7.22 -9.13
N PHE A 317 6.57 6.67 -8.44
CA PHE A 317 6.56 6.43 -6.99
C PHE A 317 8.01 6.25 -6.52
N LYS A 318 8.25 6.38 -5.21
CA LYS A 318 9.52 6.05 -4.57
C LYS A 318 9.29 4.93 -3.57
N LEU A 319 10.24 4.01 -3.49
CA LEU A 319 10.30 2.96 -2.47
C LEU A 319 11.42 3.37 -1.50
N ALA A 320 11.06 3.82 -0.30
CA ALA A 320 12.02 4.31 0.68
C ALA A 320 12.47 3.19 1.62
N SER A 321 11.55 2.31 1.99
CA SER A 321 11.81 1.17 2.87
C SER A 321 11.37 -0.16 2.27
N ASN A 322 11.87 -1.24 2.89
CA ASN A 322 11.46 -2.61 2.61
C ASN A 322 10.29 -3.07 3.50
N VAL A 323 9.59 -2.17 4.21
CA VAL A 323 8.55 -2.56 5.18
C VAL A 323 7.45 -3.36 4.49
N VAL A 324 6.93 -2.87 3.37
CA VAL A 324 5.86 -3.54 2.61
C VAL A 324 6.33 -4.90 2.07
N ASP A 325 7.54 -4.96 1.54
CA ASP A 325 8.14 -6.20 1.00
C ASP A 325 8.41 -7.25 2.09
N ARG A 326 8.92 -6.82 3.24
CA ARG A 326 9.11 -7.68 4.42
C ARG A 326 7.79 -8.20 4.95
N THR A 327 6.75 -7.36 4.97
CA THR A 327 5.40 -7.78 5.34
C THR A 327 4.83 -8.80 4.35
N ALA A 328 4.97 -8.57 3.05
CA ALA A 328 4.57 -9.55 2.03
C ALA A 328 5.32 -10.88 2.20
N SER A 329 6.63 -10.83 2.44
CA SER A 329 7.46 -11.99 2.73
C SER A 329 7.01 -12.74 4.00
N ALA A 330 6.55 -12.03 5.02
CA ALA A 330 5.98 -12.63 6.22
C ALA A 330 4.61 -13.26 5.97
N MET A 331 3.78 -12.67 5.10
CA MET A 331 2.48 -13.20 4.69
C MET A 331 2.60 -14.50 3.88
N LEU A 332 3.70 -14.68 3.12
CA LEU A 332 4.00 -15.93 2.42
C LEU A 332 4.20 -17.15 3.35
N ALA A 333 4.37 -16.93 4.65
CA ALA A 333 4.35 -18.01 5.65
C ALA A 333 3.03 -18.78 5.63
N ILE A 334 1.91 -18.13 5.28
CA ILE A 334 0.58 -18.76 5.25
C ILE A 334 0.49 -19.79 4.11
N PRO A 335 0.64 -19.43 2.81
CA PRO A 335 0.55 -20.43 1.75
C PRO A 335 1.60 -21.53 1.87
N THR A 336 2.83 -21.20 2.30
CA THR A 336 3.88 -22.22 2.50
C THR A 336 3.59 -23.13 3.70
N GLY A 337 3.00 -22.60 4.77
CA GLY A 337 2.49 -23.41 5.89
C GLY A 337 1.37 -24.35 5.45
N ILE A 338 0.46 -23.90 4.57
CA ILE A 338 -0.60 -24.75 3.99
C ILE A 338 0.01 -25.89 3.17
N ILE A 339 1.07 -25.62 2.39
CA ILE A 339 1.81 -26.66 1.66
C ILE A 339 2.44 -27.66 2.64
N ALA A 340 3.08 -27.20 3.72
CA ALA A 340 3.64 -28.07 4.74
C ALA A 340 2.57 -28.95 5.41
N ALA A 341 1.41 -28.37 5.74
CA ALA A 341 0.27 -29.11 6.27
C ALA A 341 -0.25 -30.18 5.29
N ALA A 342 -0.38 -29.83 4.00
CA ALA A 342 -0.78 -30.77 2.96
C ALA A 342 0.24 -31.91 2.79
N ALA A 343 1.54 -31.60 2.83
CA ALA A 343 2.61 -32.58 2.77
C ALA A 343 2.54 -33.57 3.94
N ILE A 344 2.28 -33.09 5.17
CA ILE A 344 2.09 -33.96 6.35
C ILE A 344 0.88 -34.88 6.18
N VAL A 345 -0.25 -34.37 5.67
CA VAL A 345 -1.44 -35.19 5.42
C VAL A 345 -1.14 -36.27 4.39
N LYS A 346 -0.49 -35.93 3.27
CA LYS A 346 -0.16 -36.90 2.21
C LYS A 346 0.89 -37.91 2.68
N ALA A 347 1.94 -37.46 3.36
CA ALA A 347 2.97 -38.35 3.89
C ALA A 347 2.40 -39.37 4.87
N ARG A 348 1.46 -38.98 5.74
CA ARG A 348 0.79 -39.93 6.65
C ARG A 348 -0.05 -40.98 5.92
N VAL A 349 -0.65 -40.64 4.77
CA VAL A 349 -1.39 -41.60 3.95
C VAL A 349 -0.42 -42.56 3.23
N THR A 350 0.67 -42.05 2.67
CA THR A 350 1.65 -42.86 1.94
C THR A 350 2.51 -43.74 2.85
N LEU A 351 2.84 -43.26 4.05
CA LEU A 351 3.73 -43.95 5.00
C LEU A 351 2.95 -44.62 6.14
N GLN A 352 1.65 -44.86 5.96
CA GLN A 352 0.80 -45.43 7.02
C GLN A 352 1.30 -46.80 7.49
N ASP A 353 1.91 -47.59 6.61
CA ASP A 353 2.47 -48.90 6.94
C ASP A 353 3.82 -48.82 7.69
N LEU A 354 4.54 -47.70 7.55
CA LEU A 354 5.89 -47.51 8.09
C LEU A 354 5.91 -46.70 9.39
N LEU A 355 4.98 -45.76 9.55
CA LEU A 355 4.87 -44.95 10.75
C LEU A 355 3.98 -45.68 11.76
N PRO A 356 4.44 -45.93 13.00
CA PRO A 356 3.57 -46.44 14.06
C PRO A 356 2.33 -45.56 14.14
N ALA A 357 1.18 -46.15 14.47
CA ALA A 357 -0.08 -45.43 14.61
C ALA A 357 0.09 -44.26 15.60
N ALA A 358 0.48 -43.10 15.07
CA ALA A 358 0.85 -41.97 15.88
C ALA A 358 -0.41 -41.50 16.60
N THR A 359 -0.32 -41.38 17.92
CA THR A 359 -1.40 -40.90 18.77
C THR A 359 -1.77 -39.46 18.36
N GLY A 360 -2.85 -39.31 17.60
CA GLY A 360 -3.39 -38.00 17.17
C GLY A 360 -4.04 -38.04 15.79
N SER A 361 -5.04 -37.18 15.59
CA SER A 361 -5.72 -37.10 14.30
C SER A 361 -4.81 -36.48 13.23
N ARG A 362 -5.00 -36.86 11.96
CA ARG A 362 -4.25 -36.27 10.82
C ARG A 362 -4.39 -34.75 10.77
N ALA A 363 -5.58 -34.23 11.07
CA ALA A 363 -5.82 -32.79 11.15
C ALA A 363 -4.98 -32.12 12.24
N GLN A 364 -4.89 -32.70 13.44
CA GLN A 364 -4.05 -32.15 14.52
C GLN A 364 -2.58 -32.05 14.09
N ALA A 365 -2.03 -33.10 13.47
CA ALA A 365 -0.65 -33.09 13.00
C ALA A 365 -0.41 -32.04 11.90
N ALA A 366 -1.35 -31.89 10.95
CA ALA A 366 -1.29 -30.89 9.90
C ALA A 366 -1.36 -29.47 10.45
N THR A 367 -2.27 -29.22 11.42
CA THR A 367 -2.41 -27.93 12.10
C THR A 367 -1.16 -27.56 12.89
N ILE A 368 -0.60 -28.50 13.66
CA ILE A 368 0.65 -28.28 14.40
C ILE A 368 1.80 -27.99 13.41
N GLY A 369 1.90 -28.77 12.33
CA GLY A 369 2.89 -28.56 11.28
C GLY A 369 2.78 -27.18 10.61
N PHE A 370 1.57 -26.72 10.33
CA PHE A 370 1.31 -25.37 9.81
C PHE A 370 1.88 -24.30 10.75
N PHE A 371 1.54 -24.35 12.04
CA PHE A 371 1.98 -23.32 13.00
C PHE A 371 3.49 -23.37 13.26
N ILE A 372 4.08 -24.57 13.32
CA ILE A 372 5.55 -24.72 13.42
C ILE A 372 6.21 -24.10 12.19
N HIS A 373 5.72 -24.39 10.98
CA HIS A 373 6.26 -23.81 9.74
C HIS A 373 6.18 -22.28 9.76
N VAL A 374 5.02 -21.72 10.12
CA VAL A 374 4.86 -20.25 10.20
C VAL A 374 5.83 -19.63 11.22
N ALA A 375 5.98 -20.25 12.40
CA ALA A 375 6.89 -19.77 13.43
C ALA A 375 8.36 -19.82 12.95
N VAL A 376 8.77 -20.92 12.31
CA VAL A 376 10.12 -21.06 11.74
C VAL A 376 10.33 -20.05 10.61
N HIS A 377 9.38 -19.88 9.70
CA HIS A 377 9.47 -18.90 8.61
C HIS A 377 9.67 -17.49 9.15
N TRP A 378 8.87 -17.07 10.13
CA TRP A 378 9.02 -15.77 10.77
C TRP A 378 10.34 -15.65 11.53
N PHE A 379 10.77 -16.69 12.24
CA PHE A 379 12.07 -16.69 12.90
C PHE A 379 13.21 -16.46 11.90
N LEU A 380 13.23 -17.20 10.78
CA LEU A 380 14.22 -17.04 9.73
C LEU A 380 14.16 -15.62 9.13
N LEU A 381 12.97 -15.11 8.80
CA LEU A 381 12.80 -13.79 8.19
C LEU A 381 13.19 -12.64 9.13
N TYR A 382 12.87 -12.73 10.42
CA TYR A 382 13.10 -11.64 11.37
C TYR A 382 14.47 -11.67 12.01
N PHE A 383 15.08 -12.85 12.16
CA PHE A 383 16.36 -13.01 12.86
C PHE A 383 17.50 -13.50 11.96
N MET A 384 17.26 -14.38 10.99
CA MET A 384 18.34 -14.89 10.12
C MET A 384 18.60 -14.00 8.91
N VAL A 385 17.56 -13.59 8.16
CA VAL A 385 17.73 -12.76 6.95
C VAL A 385 18.50 -11.47 7.23
N PRO A 386 18.25 -10.70 8.33
CA PRO A 386 19.04 -9.51 8.62
C PRO A 386 20.53 -9.75 8.84
N LEU A 387 20.95 -10.96 9.23
CA LEU A 387 22.38 -11.29 9.37
C LEU A 387 23.11 -11.33 8.02
N PHE A 388 22.36 -11.54 6.93
CA PHE A 388 22.88 -11.57 5.57
C PHE A 388 22.61 -10.29 4.79
N THR A 389 21.84 -9.35 5.34
CA THR A 389 21.59 -8.06 4.73
C THR A 389 22.84 -7.19 4.87
N PRO A 390 23.50 -6.78 3.76
CA PRO A 390 24.66 -5.91 3.85
C PRO A 390 24.31 -4.62 4.58
N THR A 391 25.12 -4.23 5.57
CA THR A 391 24.99 -2.93 6.22
C THR A 391 25.13 -1.85 5.16
N LYS A 392 24.11 -0.98 5.04
CA LYS A 392 24.15 0.15 4.12
C LYS A 392 25.32 1.05 4.51
N LYS A 393 26.29 1.21 3.61
CA LYS A 393 27.39 2.16 3.81
C LYS A 393 26.83 3.58 3.81
N ALA A 394 27.31 4.39 4.74
CA ALA A 394 26.97 5.81 4.76
C ALA A 394 27.39 6.44 3.43
N SER A 395 26.53 7.30 2.88
CA SER A 395 26.84 8.09 1.70
C SER A 395 27.74 9.26 2.08
N ASP A 396 28.84 9.42 1.35
CA ASP A 396 29.75 10.57 1.50
C ASP A 396 29.22 11.83 0.81
N THR A 397 28.22 11.69 -0.08
CA THR A 397 27.54 12.80 -0.75
C THR A 397 26.92 13.74 0.27
N SER A 398 27.21 15.03 0.14
CA SER A 398 26.65 16.04 1.01
C SER A 398 25.17 16.30 0.71
N TYR A 399 24.44 16.86 1.67
CA TYR A 399 23.05 17.28 1.45
C TYR A 399 22.95 18.32 0.33
N SER A 400 23.90 19.26 0.29
CA SER A 400 23.94 20.29 -0.75
C SER A 400 24.20 19.74 -2.15
N GLU A 401 24.94 18.64 -2.28
CA GLU A 401 25.12 17.93 -3.55
C GLU A 401 23.87 17.12 -3.91
N LEU A 402 23.35 16.30 -2.99
CA LEU A 402 22.19 15.45 -3.23
C LEU A 402 20.94 16.26 -3.58
N SER A 403 20.71 17.38 -2.90
CA SER A 403 19.53 18.23 -3.10
C SER A 403 19.56 19.02 -4.42
N ARG A 404 20.68 19.04 -5.16
CA ARG A 404 20.71 19.59 -6.54
C ARG A 404 19.92 18.72 -7.51
N ASP A 405 19.94 17.41 -7.29
CA ASP A 405 19.29 16.43 -8.17
C ASP A 405 17.93 15.96 -7.62
N ALA A 406 17.65 16.24 -6.34
CA ALA A 406 16.44 15.82 -5.65
C ALA A 406 15.50 17.03 -5.35
N PRO A 407 14.49 17.30 -6.20
CA PRO A 407 13.57 18.43 -5.99
C PRO A 407 12.68 18.27 -4.75
N CYS A 408 12.38 17.03 -4.39
CA CYS A 408 11.62 16.72 -3.17
C CYS A 408 12.59 16.53 -1.99
N SER A 409 12.69 17.54 -1.15
CA SER A 409 13.45 17.55 0.10
C SER A 409 12.51 17.58 1.31
N TRP A 410 13.05 17.43 2.51
CA TRP A 410 12.29 17.58 3.76
C TRP A 410 11.65 18.97 3.92
N PHE A 411 12.20 19.97 3.23
CA PHE A 411 11.71 21.35 3.25
C PHE A 411 10.65 21.59 2.17
N SER A 412 10.89 21.14 0.92
CA SER A 412 9.94 21.33 -0.18
C SER A 412 8.73 20.39 -0.12
N ALA A 413 8.84 19.25 0.56
CA ALA A 413 7.71 18.34 0.80
C ALA A 413 6.75 18.84 1.90
N ASN A 414 7.18 19.75 2.76
CA ASN A 414 6.36 20.30 3.83
C ASN A 414 5.66 21.60 3.37
N PRO A 415 4.34 21.58 3.14
CA PRO A 415 3.63 22.76 2.63
C PRO A 415 3.64 23.93 3.63
N VAL A 416 3.65 23.66 4.94
CA VAL A 416 3.70 24.71 5.97
C VAL A 416 5.07 25.39 5.95
N HIS A 417 6.15 24.62 5.79
CA HIS A 417 7.50 25.20 5.69
C HIS A 417 7.63 26.10 4.45
N CYS A 418 7.13 25.67 3.30
CA CYS A 418 7.12 26.46 2.07
C CYS A 418 6.36 27.79 2.25
N LEU A 419 5.21 27.75 2.92
CA LEU A 419 4.43 28.96 3.22
C LEU A 419 5.16 29.90 4.20
N ARG A 420 5.83 29.36 5.23
CA ARG A 420 6.63 30.16 6.18
C ARG A 420 7.83 30.83 5.51
N SER A 421 8.54 30.10 4.64
CA SER A 421 9.64 30.65 3.84
C SER A 421 9.21 31.91 3.06
N ARG A 422 8.02 31.87 2.45
CA ARG A 422 7.47 33.02 1.73
C ARG A 422 6.96 34.14 2.65
N HIS A 423 6.10 33.82 3.61
CA HIS A 423 5.30 34.83 4.32
C HIS A 423 5.90 35.29 5.65
N ILE A 424 6.74 34.48 6.29
CA ILE A 424 7.36 34.81 7.59
C ILE A 424 8.84 35.18 7.38
N HIS A 425 9.58 34.37 6.64
CA HIS A 425 11.03 34.57 6.48
C HIS A 425 11.37 35.55 5.35
N GLY A 426 10.45 35.77 4.40
CA GLY A 426 10.68 36.69 3.28
C GLY A 426 11.79 36.21 2.35
N ASP A 427 11.97 34.89 2.23
CA ASP A 427 13.02 34.30 1.41
C ASP A 427 12.82 34.62 -0.08
N SER A 428 13.91 34.91 -0.79
CA SER A 428 13.86 35.24 -2.23
C SER A 428 14.97 34.50 -3.01
N PRO A 429 14.63 33.49 -3.84
CA PRO A 429 13.30 32.88 -3.97
C PRO A 429 12.92 32.04 -2.73
N PRO A 430 11.62 31.94 -2.38
CA PRO A 430 11.18 31.11 -1.25
C PRO A 430 11.16 29.63 -1.60
N TRP A 431 11.07 28.77 -0.59
CA TRP A 431 10.79 27.34 -0.79
C TRP A 431 9.48 27.15 -1.56
N CYS A 432 9.55 26.43 -2.66
CA CYS A 432 8.40 26.03 -3.46
C CYS A 432 7.94 24.63 -3.05
N TYR A 433 6.63 24.45 -2.85
CA TYR A 433 6.08 23.14 -2.52
C TYR A 433 6.27 22.18 -3.70
N TYR A 434 6.89 21.04 -3.41
CA TYR A 434 7.15 20.02 -4.43
C TYR A 434 5.85 19.43 -4.97
N VAL A 435 5.66 19.57 -6.27
CA VAL A 435 4.59 18.90 -7.03
C VAL A 435 5.25 18.18 -8.18
N ARG A 436 5.05 16.86 -8.25
CA ARG A 436 5.67 16.05 -9.29
C ARG A 436 5.22 16.48 -10.69
N GLY A 437 6.17 16.58 -11.61
CA GLY A 437 5.97 17.09 -12.97
C GLY A 437 5.95 18.62 -13.06
N LYS A 438 6.11 19.33 -11.93
CA LYS A 438 6.16 20.79 -11.81
C LYS A 438 7.45 21.29 -11.18
N GLU A 439 8.50 20.48 -11.21
CA GLU A 439 9.82 20.78 -10.64
C GLU A 439 10.45 22.02 -11.29
N TYR A 440 10.08 22.33 -12.52
CA TYR A 440 10.49 23.55 -13.23
C TYR A 440 10.01 24.87 -12.60
N LEU A 441 9.11 24.82 -11.62
CA LEU A 441 8.66 25.98 -10.85
C LEU A 441 9.52 26.25 -9.61
N MET A 442 10.44 25.34 -9.30
CA MET A 442 11.36 25.47 -8.17
C MET A 442 12.61 26.24 -8.60
N PHE A 443 13.24 26.96 -7.68
CA PHE A 443 14.46 27.74 -7.93
C PHE A 443 15.43 27.54 -6.79
N ALA A 444 16.72 27.43 -7.07
CA ALA A 444 17.72 27.27 -6.03
C ALA A 444 17.81 28.56 -5.19
N ASN A 445 17.98 28.36 -3.89
CA ASN A 445 18.34 29.40 -2.94
C ASN A 445 19.30 28.79 -1.90
N PRO A 446 20.62 28.79 -2.19
CA PRO A 446 21.62 28.21 -1.29
C PRO A 446 21.63 28.82 0.11
N LYS A 447 21.15 30.07 0.28
CA LYS A 447 21.10 30.75 1.58
C LYS A 447 20.16 30.07 2.58
N ILE A 448 19.13 29.38 2.08
CA ILE A 448 18.13 28.68 2.89
C ILE A 448 18.24 27.15 2.76
N GLY A 449 19.34 26.66 2.20
CA GLY A 449 19.57 25.22 1.99
C GLY A 449 18.75 24.60 0.84
N ASN A 450 18.25 25.41 -0.09
CA ASN A 450 17.62 24.91 -1.31
C ASN A 450 18.64 24.93 -2.46
N PHE A 451 19.08 23.75 -2.91
CA PHE A 451 20.09 23.64 -3.96
C PHE A 451 19.54 23.11 -5.29
N TYR A 452 18.27 22.72 -5.34
CA TYR A 452 17.66 22.21 -6.57
C TYR A 452 17.48 23.33 -7.58
N GLU A 453 18.03 23.16 -8.78
CA GLU A 453 17.85 24.08 -9.89
C GLU A 453 17.30 23.30 -11.11
N PRO A 454 16.16 23.72 -11.68
CA PRO A 454 15.61 23.02 -12.84
C PRO A 454 16.53 23.18 -14.07
N PRO A 455 16.53 22.20 -14.99
CA PRO A 455 17.31 22.30 -16.22
C PRO A 455 16.98 23.57 -17.03
N GLU A 456 18.00 24.15 -17.66
CA GLU A 456 17.95 25.50 -18.24
C GLU A 456 16.86 25.66 -19.32
N ASN A 457 16.56 24.60 -20.06
CA ASN A 457 15.49 24.56 -21.07
C ASN A 457 14.09 24.88 -20.48
N TYR A 458 13.87 24.71 -19.18
CA TYR A 458 12.61 25.04 -18.53
C TYR A 458 12.54 26.48 -17.99
N ARG A 459 13.67 27.14 -17.72
CA ARG A 459 13.72 28.50 -17.14
C ARG A 459 13.06 29.55 -18.02
N GLY A 460 13.17 29.42 -19.34
CA GLY A 460 12.62 30.39 -20.29
C GLY A 460 11.10 30.57 -20.21
N GLN A 461 10.37 29.52 -19.81
CA GLN A 461 8.91 29.58 -19.67
C GLN A 461 8.47 30.17 -18.33
N SER A 462 9.17 29.86 -17.23
CA SER A 462 8.83 30.33 -15.89
C SER A 462 9.20 31.80 -15.67
N GLN A 463 10.38 32.24 -16.13
CA GLN A 463 10.82 33.63 -15.98
C GLN A 463 9.97 34.61 -16.80
N ARG A 464 9.50 34.22 -18.00
CA ARG A 464 8.57 35.02 -18.80
C ARG A 464 7.24 35.24 -18.09
N ARG A 465 6.76 34.26 -17.32
CA ARG A 465 5.54 34.40 -16.51
C ARG A 465 5.77 35.30 -15.30
N LEU A 466 6.86 35.10 -14.55
CA LEU A 466 7.18 35.93 -13.38
C LEU A 466 7.32 37.41 -13.76
N LYS A 467 8.01 37.73 -14.86
CA LYS A 467 8.10 39.10 -15.38
C LYS A 467 6.75 39.70 -15.78
N LYS A 468 5.77 38.88 -16.19
CA LYS A 468 4.44 39.34 -16.60
C LYS A 468 3.48 39.52 -15.43
N THR A 469 3.72 38.86 -14.29
CA THR A 469 2.88 38.94 -13.08
C THR A 469 3.46 39.82 -11.99
N SER A 470 4.74 40.20 -12.06
CA SER A 470 5.22 41.33 -11.28
C SER A 470 4.33 42.52 -11.67
N PRO A 471 3.64 43.20 -10.74
CA PRO A 471 3.05 44.49 -11.04
C PRO A 471 4.16 45.29 -11.71
N ALA A 472 3.88 45.82 -12.91
CA ALA A 472 4.83 46.68 -13.60
C ALA A 472 5.33 47.65 -12.53
N GLU A 473 6.64 47.64 -12.26
CA GLU A 473 7.23 48.73 -11.48
C GLU A 473 6.62 49.99 -12.08
N PRO A 474 5.91 50.81 -11.29
CA PRO A 474 5.30 52.01 -11.82
C PRO A 474 6.40 52.72 -12.56
N ALA A 475 6.25 52.83 -13.88
CA ALA A 475 7.27 53.37 -14.75
C ALA A 475 7.67 54.70 -14.11
N GLU A 476 8.89 54.74 -13.58
CA GLU A 476 9.42 55.90 -12.90
C GLU A 476 9.49 56.97 -13.99
N GLU A 477 8.43 57.78 -14.03
CA GLU A 477 8.25 58.87 -14.96
C GLU A 477 9.41 59.81 -14.69
N ALA A 478 10.40 59.76 -15.59
CA ALA A 478 11.59 60.56 -15.55
C ALA A 478 11.21 62.04 -15.50
N ARG A 479 11.12 62.59 -14.30
CA ARG A 479 11.30 64.02 -14.06
C ARG A 479 12.79 64.28 -14.06
N GLU A 480 13.30 64.63 -15.25
CA GLU A 480 14.43 65.54 -15.38
C GLU A 480 14.12 66.80 -14.58
N ASP A 481 14.83 67.04 -13.47
CA ASP A 481 15.45 68.33 -13.24
C ASP A 481 16.44 68.32 -12.05
N ARG A 482 17.71 68.51 -12.45
CA ARG A 482 18.76 69.31 -11.80
C ARG A 482 19.70 68.73 -10.71
N PRO A 483 20.93 69.31 -10.67
CA PRO A 483 22.12 68.71 -10.10
C PRO A 483 22.41 69.24 -8.68
N ASP A 484 23.16 68.48 -7.89
CA ASP A 484 24.45 68.92 -7.37
C ASP A 484 25.08 67.86 -6.44
N GLY A 485 26.41 67.86 -6.45
CA GLY A 485 27.24 66.78 -5.93
C GLY A 485 27.16 66.55 -4.42
N ALA A 486 27.35 65.29 -4.04
CA ALA A 486 27.87 64.92 -2.73
C ALA A 486 28.61 63.58 -2.82
N ARG A 487 29.93 63.67 -2.67
CA ARG A 487 30.91 62.59 -2.52
C ARG A 487 30.68 61.90 -1.17
N LYS A 488 30.69 60.55 -1.09
CA LYS A 488 30.98 59.77 0.14
C LYS A 488 31.26 58.27 -0.18
N PRO A 489 31.83 57.48 0.74
CA PRO A 489 33.06 56.73 0.47
C PRO A 489 32.89 55.21 0.43
N SER A 490 33.94 54.56 -0.08
CA SER A 490 34.18 53.13 -0.14
C SER A 490 33.91 52.41 1.19
N ARG A 491 33.20 51.28 1.15
CA ARG A 491 33.16 50.29 2.24
C ARG A 491 33.62 48.93 1.74
N SER A 492 34.60 48.41 2.48
CA SER A 492 35.26 47.12 2.33
C SER A 492 34.32 45.94 2.56
N ALA A 493 34.48 44.90 1.75
CA ALA A 493 33.88 43.59 1.95
C ALA A 493 34.47 42.88 3.19
N LYS A 494 33.60 42.41 4.09
CA LYS A 494 33.90 41.33 5.04
C LYS A 494 33.09 40.11 4.64
N SER A 495 33.81 39.07 4.23
CA SER A 495 33.33 37.70 4.03
C SER A 495 33.15 37.05 5.40
N GLY A 496 31.90 36.68 5.74
CA GLY A 496 31.57 35.86 6.90
C GLY A 496 30.87 34.60 6.44
N LYS A 497 31.46 33.42 6.71
CA LYS A 497 30.82 32.11 6.56
C LYS A 497 29.64 32.02 7.54
N ALA A 498 28.42 31.90 7.01
CA ALA A 498 27.24 31.57 7.80
C ALA A 498 27.14 30.04 7.95
N VAL A 499 27.27 29.56 9.19
CA VAL A 499 26.79 28.25 9.61
C VAL A 499 25.31 28.45 9.96
N VAL A 500 24.40 27.83 9.21
CA VAL A 500 22.97 27.84 9.51
C VAL A 500 22.75 27.03 10.78
N THR A 501 22.75 27.73 11.91
CA THR A 501 22.30 27.17 13.18
C THR A 501 20.79 27.37 13.21
N ILE A 502 20.02 26.28 13.17
CA ILE A 502 18.60 26.32 13.50
C ILE A 502 18.54 26.63 15.00
N SER A 503 18.39 27.90 15.35
CA SER A 503 18.19 28.33 16.73
C SER A 503 16.87 27.73 17.22
N SER A 504 16.97 26.78 18.14
CA SER A 504 15.86 26.32 18.96
C SER A 504 15.28 27.52 19.71
N ILE A 505 14.07 27.94 19.34
CA ILE A 505 13.23 28.75 20.22
C ILE A 505 12.72 27.78 21.28
N VAL A 506 13.44 27.72 22.40
CA VAL A 506 12.93 27.18 23.66
C VAL A 506 12.37 28.39 24.39
N ASP A 507 11.11 28.70 24.14
CA ASP A 507 10.33 29.47 25.09
C ASP A 507 9.88 28.49 26.18
N SER A 508 10.45 28.67 27.36
CA SER A 508 10.02 28.03 28.60
C SER A 508 8.74 28.69 29.07
N ASP A 509 7.63 27.94 29.05
CA ASP A 509 6.52 28.05 29.99
C ASP A 509 6.31 26.68 30.67
#